data_AF-A0AAE8MYN6-F1
#
_entry.id   AF-A0AAE8MYN6-F1
#
_cell.length_a   1.000
_cell.length_b   1.000
_cell.length_c   1.000
_cell.angle_alpha   90.00
_cell.angle_beta   90.00
_cell.angle_gamma   90.00
#
_symmetry.space_group_name_H-M   'P 1'
#
loop_
_entity.id
_entity.type
_entity.pdbx_description
1 polymer ?
#
loop_
_entity_poly.entity_id
_entity_poly.type
_entity_poly.pdbx_seq_one_letter_code
_entity_poly.pdbx_strand_id
1 'polypeptide(L)'
;MPISKKARVQREHKKAGAAGTRAPVKANGLPVKAPKPTSICANCRKEIVNTNKAQLELHATTHDQKLWPKEKCWPNDFPAA
;
A
#
# COMPACT_ATOMS: atom_id res chain seq x y z
N MET A 1 -5.46 -15.99 41.65
CA MET A 1 -6.77 -15.96 40.96
C MET A 1 -6.61 -16.63 39.60
N PRO A 2 -7.47 -17.60 39.24
CA PRO A 2 -7.40 -18.22 37.93
C PRO A 2 -7.60 -17.16 36.83
N ILE A 3 -6.79 -17.21 35.80
CA ILE A 3 -6.90 -16.30 34.65
C ILE A 3 -8.22 -16.61 33.94
N SER A 4 -9.03 -15.58 33.71
CA SER A 4 -10.29 -15.73 33.00
C SER A 4 -10.05 -16.25 31.58
N LYS A 5 -11.02 -17.00 31.04
CA LYS A 5 -10.96 -17.52 29.66
C LYS A 5 -10.63 -16.43 28.65
N LYS A 6 -11.18 -15.21 28.83
CA LYS A 6 -10.90 -14.04 27.98
C LYS A 6 -9.43 -13.62 28.02
N ALA A 7 -8.85 -13.56 29.22
CA ALA A 7 -7.44 -13.19 29.37
C ALA A 7 -6.49 -14.26 28.82
N ARG A 8 -6.87 -15.55 28.85
CA ARG A 8 -6.13 -16.62 28.17
C ARG A 8 -6.12 -16.43 26.66
N VAL A 9 -7.29 -16.20 26.06
CA VAL A 9 -7.44 -15.98 24.60
C VAL A 9 -6.69 -14.72 24.15
N GLN A 10 -6.73 -13.63 24.91
CA GLN A 10 -5.97 -12.42 24.58
C GLN A 10 -4.44 -12.66 24.57
N ARG A 11 -3.91 -13.47 25.50
CA ARG A 11 -2.49 -13.85 25.49
C ARG A 11 -2.15 -14.70 24.26
N GLU A 12 -3.01 -15.63 23.87
CA GLU A 12 -2.83 -16.43 22.65
C GLU A 12 -2.87 -15.55 21.39
N HIS A 13 -3.81 -14.61 21.32
CA HIS A 13 -3.88 -13.65 20.21
C HIS A 13 -2.64 -12.74 20.16
N LYS A 14 -2.12 -12.31 21.31
CA LYS A 14 -0.90 -11.52 21.39
C LYS A 14 0.33 -12.34 20.97
N LYS A 15 0.40 -13.62 21.37
CA LYS A 15 1.46 -14.55 20.96
C LYS A 15 1.40 -14.84 19.46
N ALA A 16 0.22 -15.07 18.90
CA ALA A 16 0.01 -15.28 17.47
C ALA A 16 0.29 -14.00 16.65
N GLY A 17 -0.06 -12.83 17.18
CA GLY A 17 0.31 -11.53 16.57
C GLY A 17 1.82 -11.32 16.57
N ALA A 18 2.52 -11.61 17.68
CA ALA A 18 3.97 -11.53 17.77
C ALA A 18 4.69 -12.52 16.85
N ALA A 19 4.11 -13.70 16.62
CA ALA A 19 4.61 -14.69 15.68
C ALA A 19 4.31 -14.35 14.20
N GLY A 20 3.56 -13.27 13.92
CA GLY A 20 3.17 -12.87 12.57
C GLY A 20 2.17 -13.81 11.87
N THR A 21 1.63 -14.81 12.56
CA THR A 21 0.77 -15.85 11.98
C THR A 21 -0.71 -15.46 11.95
N ARG A 22 -1.08 -14.34 12.59
CA ARG A 22 -2.46 -13.84 12.57
C ARG A 22 -2.68 -12.91 11.38
N ALA A 23 -3.52 -13.34 10.43
CA ALA A 23 -3.95 -12.50 9.33
C ALA A 23 -4.61 -11.20 9.85
N PRO A 24 -4.27 -10.03 9.29
CA PRO A 24 -4.90 -8.78 9.66
C PRO A 24 -6.39 -8.85 9.27
N VAL A 25 -7.26 -8.64 10.25
CA VAL A 25 -8.71 -8.56 10.06
C VAL A 25 -9.20 -7.19 10.50
N LYS A 26 -10.20 -6.66 9.81
CA LYS A 26 -10.94 -5.47 10.22
C LYS A 26 -11.70 -5.74 11.53
N ALA A 27 -12.20 -4.68 12.17
CA ALA A 27 -13.00 -4.80 13.40
C ALA A 27 -14.24 -5.70 13.24
N ASN A 28 -14.79 -5.80 12.02
CA ASN A 28 -15.91 -6.68 11.67
C ASN A 28 -15.49 -8.11 11.28
N GLY A 29 -14.24 -8.50 11.47
CA GLY A 29 -13.74 -9.86 11.23
C GLY A 29 -13.37 -10.17 9.77
N LEU A 30 -13.59 -9.25 8.83
CA LEU A 30 -13.20 -9.47 7.43
C LEU A 30 -11.69 -9.32 7.24
N PRO A 31 -11.04 -10.18 6.45
CA PRO A 31 -9.62 -10.03 6.09
C PRO A 31 -9.31 -8.64 5.51
N VAL A 32 -8.20 -8.05 5.93
CA VAL A 32 -7.68 -6.80 5.36
C VAL A 32 -7.04 -7.13 4.01
N LYS A 33 -7.55 -6.51 2.94
CA LYS A 33 -6.93 -6.60 1.62
C LYS A 33 -5.59 -5.86 1.65
N ALA A 34 -4.56 -6.49 1.09
CA ALA A 34 -3.25 -5.87 0.96
C ALA A 34 -3.35 -4.51 0.23
N PRO A 35 -2.57 -3.50 0.65
CA PRO A 35 -2.53 -2.21 -0.04
C PRO A 35 -2.11 -2.44 -1.49
N LYS A 36 -2.76 -1.70 -2.40
CA LYS A 36 -2.40 -1.76 -3.83
C LYS A 36 -1.00 -1.18 -3.98
N PRO A 37 -0.15 -1.72 -4.88
CA PRO A 37 1.14 -1.12 -5.14
C PRO A 37 0.93 0.28 -5.73
N THR A 38 1.70 1.23 -5.21
CA THR A 38 1.66 2.64 -5.60
C THR A 38 3.04 3.09 -6.06
N SER A 39 3.05 4.04 -6.97
CA SER A 39 4.24 4.76 -7.41
C SER A 39 4.13 6.23 -7.04
N ILE A 40 5.24 6.82 -6.65
CA ILE A 40 5.34 8.23 -6.25
C ILE A 40 5.80 9.04 -7.45
N CYS A 41 5.07 10.09 -7.79
CA CYS A 41 5.50 11.05 -8.82
C CYS A 41 6.76 11.80 -8.35
N ALA A 42 7.83 11.77 -9.14
CA ALA A 42 9.09 12.46 -8.81
C ALA A 42 8.97 14.00 -8.79
N ASN A 43 7.94 14.58 -9.43
CA ASN A 43 7.69 16.03 -9.42
C ASN A 43 6.97 16.46 -8.14
N CYS A 44 5.72 16.03 -7.98
CA CYS A 44 4.81 16.54 -6.96
C CYS A 44 4.61 15.57 -5.77
N ARG A 45 5.33 14.44 -5.74
CA ARG A 45 5.28 13.42 -4.67
C ARG A 45 3.89 12.80 -4.42
N LYS A 46 2.99 12.90 -5.39
CA LYS A 46 1.68 12.26 -5.31
C LYS A 46 1.82 10.75 -5.46
N GLU A 47 1.23 10.01 -4.52
CA GLU A 47 1.12 8.55 -4.60
C GLU A 47 -0.07 8.16 -5.48
N ILE A 48 0.19 7.34 -6.49
CA ILE A 48 -0.82 6.87 -7.44
C ILE A 48 -0.67 5.36 -7.59
N VAL A 49 -1.80 4.65 -7.73
CA VAL A 49 -1.80 3.20 -7.92
C VAL A 49 -1.12 2.86 -9.25
N ASN A 50 -0.08 2.02 -9.20
CA ASN A 50 0.75 1.72 -10.37
C ASN A 50 0.30 0.49 -11.17
N THR A 51 -0.73 -0.22 -10.69
CA THR A 51 -1.32 -1.34 -11.44
C THR A 51 -2.02 -0.90 -12.72
N ASN A 52 -2.37 0.39 -12.85
CA ASN A 52 -2.97 0.95 -14.06
C ASN A 52 -2.08 2.08 -14.59
N LYS A 53 -1.20 1.76 -15.54
CA LYS A 53 -0.27 2.73 -16.15
C LYS A 53 -0.97 3.92 -16.80
N ALA A 54 -2.20 3.78 -17.29
CA ALA A 54 -2.95 4.90 -17.87
C ALA A 54 -3.25 6.02 -16.85
N GLN A 55 -3.40 5.68 -15.56
CA GLN A 55 -3.58 6.68 -14.49
C GLN A 55 -2.30 7.48 -14.25
N LEU A 56 -1.15 6.81 -14.38
CA LEU A 56 0.14 7.49 -14.34
C LEU A 56 0.23 8.42 -15.55
N GLU A 57 0.06 7.94 -16.78
CA GLU A 57 0.12 8.81 -17.98
C GLU A 57 -0.80 10.03 -17.89
N LEU A 58 -2.05 9.86 -17.44
CA LEU A 58 -2.98 10.96 -17.19
C LEU A 58 -2.51 11.92 -16.10
N HIS A 59 -1.82 11.44 -15.07
CA HIS A 59 -1.22 12.35 -14.10
C HIS A 59 -0.04 13.11 -14.71
N ALA A 60 0.73 12.50 -15.61
CA ALA A 60 1.87 13.18 -16.21
C ALA A 60 1.39 14.36 -17.03
N THR A 61 0.24 14.24 -17.73
CA THR A 61 -0.36 15.35 -18.49
C THR A 61 -0.74 16.56 -17.65
N THR A 62 -0.81 16.42 -16.31
CA THR A 62 -1.02 17.56 -15.40
C THR A 62 0.23 18.40 -15.15
N HIS A 63 1.41 17.88 -15.52
CA HIS A 63 2.67 18.60 -15.49
C HIS A 63 3.01 19.14 -16.89
N ASP A 64 3.93 20.10 -16.95
CA ASP A 64 4.45 20.59 -18.23
C ASP A 64 5.15 19.44 -18.98
N GLN A 65 4.56 18.98 -20.09
CA GLN A 65 5.05 17.85 -20.88
C GLN A 65 6.45 18.08 -21.47
N LYS A 66 6.84 19.32 -21.68
CA LYS A 66 8.13 19.67 -22.27
C LYS A 66 9.26 19.52 -21.25
N LEU A 67 9.00 19.87 -19.99
CA LEU A 67 9.99 19.81 -18.91
C LEU A 67 9.91 18.49 -18.12
N TRP A 68 8.71 17.93 -17.99
CA TRP A 68 8.36 16.79 -17.16
C TRP A 68 7.50 15.76 -17.91
N PRO A 69 8.11 14.98 -18.81
CA PRO A 69 7.41 13.88 -19.45
C PRO A 69 7.20 12.72 -18.47
N LYS A 70 6.39 11.73 -18.86
CA LYS A 70 5.98 10.60 -18.01
C LYS A 70 7.16 9.75 -17.51
N GLU A 71 8.21 9.59 -18.32
CA GLU A 71 9.43 8.85 -17.97
C GLU A 71 10.17 9.53 -16.81
N LYS A 72 10.10 10.86 -16.73
CA LYS A 72 10.68 11.64 -15.63
C LYS A 72 9.80 11.64 -14.39
N CYS A 73 8.47 11.52 -14.55
CA CYS A 73 7.54 11.38 -13.43
C CYS A 73 7.67 10.03 -12.73
N TRP A 74 7.82 8.93 -13.49
CA TRP A 74 7.99 7.57 -12.96
C TRP A 74 9.08 6.79 -13.71
N PRO A 75 10.35 6.97 -13.33
CA PRO A 75 11.47 6.27 -13.97
C PRO A 75 11.37 4.74 -13.88
N ASN A 76 10.73 4.23 -12.82
CA ASN A 76 10.59 2.79 -12.59
C ASN A 76 9.42 2.17 -13.38
N ASP A 77 8.37 2.93 -13.67
CA ASP A 77 7.17 2.43 -14.35
C ASP A 77 7.23 2.64 -15.88
N PHE A 78 7.97 3.68 -16.31
CA PHE A 78 8.25 4.03 -17.70
C PHE A 78 9.77 4.21 -17.90
N PRO A 79 10.52 3.11 -18.09
CA PRO A 79 11.93 3.22 -18.47
C PRO A 79 12.03 3.93 -19.82
N ALA A 80 12.91 4.93 -19.93
CA ALA A 80 13.26 5.52 -21.21
C ALA A 80 13.86 4.42 -22.10
N ALA A 81 13.26 4.20 -23.27
CA ALA A 81 13.73 3.24 -24.26
C ALA A 81 15.06 3.69 -24.89
#